data_AF-A0A3E0TJ27-F1
#
_entry.id   AF-A0A3E0TJ27-F1
#
_cell.length_a   1.000
_cell.length_b   1.000
_cell.length_c   1.000
_cell.angle_alpha   90.00
_cell.angle_beta   90.00
_cell.angle_gamma   90.00
#
_symmetry.space_group_name_H-M   'P 1'
#
loop_
_entity.id
_entity.type
_entity.pdbx_description
1 polymer ?
#
loop_
_entity_poly.entity_id
_entity_poly.type
_entity_poly.pdbx_seq_one_letter_code
_entity_poly.pdbx_strand_id
1 'polypeptide(L)'
;MSEQSIYENNPLHGLKLETLLEELISHYGWEILAEYTRINCFKNNPSMESSVKFFKKTEWAREKIERFYLYEFKNLPKAPDDQFEIPPRDRIIPAHQKPRSPKVLIAGQAPVPRLAPKEKGRFNDKKKPHKQRNKVDKGHTPPKNPWENSPQ
;
A
#
# COMPACT_ATOMS: atom_id res chain seq x y z
N MET A 1 15.48 -16.28 31.14
CA MET A 1 15.47 -16.04 29.69
C MET A 1 15.01 -14.61 29.50
N SER A 2 15.80 -13.77 28.85
CA SER A 2 15.47 -12.36 28.65
C SER A 2 14.32 -12.21 27.67
N GLU A 3 13.15 -11.79 28.18
CA GLU A 3 12.05 -11.24 27.38
C GLU A 3 12.50 -9.94 26.73
N GLN A 4 13.32 -10.05 25.69
CA GLN A 4 13.60 -8.93 24.80
C GLN A 4 12.32 -8.66 24.03
N SER A 5 11.69 -7.51 24.30
CA SER A 5 10.52 -7.07 23.57
C SER A 5 10.88 -7.06 22.08
N ILE A 6 10.09 -7.79 21.27
CA ILE A 6 10.31 -7.98 19.83
C ILE A 6 10.37 -6.66 19.04
N TYR A 7 10.02 -5.54 19.70
CA TYR A 7 10.01 -4.19 19.16
C TYR A 7 11.29 -3.37 19.47
N GLU A 8 12.18 -3.84 20.36
CA GLU A 8 13.37 -3.07 20.78
C GLU A 8 14.35 -2.79 19.64
N ASN A 9 14.37 -3.64 18.62
CA ASN A 9 15.28 -3.49 17.49
C ASN A 9 14.86 -2.37 16.51
N ASN A 10 13.68 -1.78 16.69
CA ASN A 10 13.20 -0.72 15.80
C ASN A 10 13.87 0.63 16.13
N PRO A 11 14.66 1.24 15.22
CA PRO A 11 15.31 2.53 15.46
C PRO A 11 14.37 3.70 15.77
N LEU A 12 13.06 3.55 15.52
CA LEU A 12 12.04 4.56 15.81
C LEU A 12 11.49 4.46 17.24
N HIS A 13 11.79 3.38 17.97
CA HIS A 13 11.32 3.17 19.32
C HIS A 13 11.95 4.19 20.27
N GLY A 14 11.12 5.02 20.90
CA GLY A 14 11.58 6.11 21.78
C GLY A 14 12.18 7.34 21.09
N LEU A 15 12.30 7.34 19.75
CA LEU A 15 12.89 8.46 19.00
C LEU A 15 11.90 9.63 18.87
N LYS A 16 12.28 10.83 19.30
CA LYS A 16 11.44 12.02 19.12
C LYS A 16 11.37 12.41 17.65
N LEU A 17 10.20 12.89 17.23
CA LEU A 17 9.98 13.38 15.86
C LEU A 17 10.90 14.56 15.50
N GLU A 18 11.20 15.41 16.47
CA GLU A 18 12.16 16.51 16.33
C GLU A 18 13.56 15.97 16.00
N THR A 19 14.07 15.03 16.79
CA THR A 19 15.40 14.42 16.56
C THR A 19 15.47 13.71 15.20
N LEU A 20 14.43 12.96 14.84
CA LEU A 20 14.36 12.28 13.54
C LEU A 20 14.49 13.26 12.37
N LEU A 21 13.75 14.37 12.43
CA LEU A 21 13.76 15.39 11.38
C LEU A 21 15.10 16.11 11.34
N GLU A 22 15.69 16.44 12.48
CA GLU A 22 17.00 17.09 12.58
C GLU A 22 18.09 16.23 11.92
N GLU A 23 18.13 14.92 12.19
CA GLU A 23 19.07 14.00 11.55
C GLU A 23 18.89 13.95 10.02
N LEU A 24 17.64 13.90 9.55
CA LEU A 24 17.34 13.87 8.11
C LEU A 24 17.74 15.17 7.41
N ILE A 25 17.42 16.32 8.02
CA ILE A 25 17.72 17.64 7.46
C ILE A 25 19.23 17.88 7.48
N SER A 26 19.91 17.50 8.56
CA SER A 26 21.36 17.62 8.68
C SER A 26 22.10 16.82 7.61
N HIS A 27 21.59 15.62 7.29
CA HIS A 27 22.23 14.75 6.29
C HIS A 27 21.84 15.06 4.84
N TYR A 28 20.56 15.35 4.56
CA TYR A 28 20.04 15.48 3.19
C TYR A 28 19.67 16.91 2.79
N GLY A 29 19.41 17.79 3.76
CA GLY A 29 18.85 19.10 3.51
C GLY A 29 17.37 19.07 3.09
N TRP A 30 16.77 20.25 3.01
CA TRP A 30 15.34 20.42 2.74
C TRP A 30 14.95 20.07 1.30
N GLU A 31 15.81 20.39 0.32
CA GLU A 31 15.51 20.23 -1.10
C GLU A 31 15.38 18.74 -1.49
N ILE A 32 16.34 17.92 -1.08
CA ILE A 32 16.33 16.47 -1.32
C ILE A 32 15.10 15.84 -0.62
N LEU A 33 14.85 16.20 0.63
CA LEU A 33 13.70 15.68 1.35
C LEU A 33 12.38 16.05 0.66
N ALA A 34 12.23 17.30 0.19
CA ALA A 34 11.04 17.74 -0.54
C ALA A 34 10.83 16.93 -1.83
N GLU A 35 11.89 16.65 -2.58
CA GLU A 35 11.82 15.95 -3.86
C GLU A 35 11.49 14.45 -3.70
N TYR A 36 12.22 13.76 -2.81
CA TYR A 36 12.06 12.32 -2.61
C TYR A 36 10.77 11.98 -1.85
N THR A 37 10.41 12.77 -0.85
CA THR A 37 9.18 12.52 -0.08
C THR A 37 7.94 13.14 -0.70
N ARG A 38 8.09 14.15 -1.57
CA ARG A 38 6.98 14.95 -2.15
C ARG A 38 6.05 15.53 -1.08
N ILE A 39 6.61 15.94 0.05
CA ILE A 39 5.88 16.57 1.14
C ILE A 39 6.02 18.09 1.01
N ASN A 40 4.91 18.79 0.78
CA ASN A 40 4.90 20.23 0.54
C ASN A 40 5.41 21.07 1.73
N CYS A 41 5.41 20.51 2.94
CA CYS A 41 5.96 21.16 4.13
C CYS A 41 7.42 21.61 3.92
N PHE A 42 8.24 20.77 3.27
CA PHE A 42 9.65 21.04 3.01
C PHE A 42 9.88 22.06 1.89
N LYS A 43 8.87 22.31 1.04
CA LYS A 43 8.97 23.25 -0.09
C LYS A 43 8.48 24.65 0.27
N ASN A 44 7.36 24.76 0.99
CA ASN A 44 6.67 26.04 1.15
C ASN A 44 7.06 26.78 2.43
N ASN A 45 7.38 26.07 3.52
CA ASN A 45 7.76 26.68 4.80
C ASN A 45 8.81 25.80 5.51
N PRO A 46 10.04 25.72 4.99
CA PRO A 46 11.10 24.90 5.57
C PRO A 46 11.57 25.50 6.90
N SER A 47 10.89 25.10 7.97
CA SER A 47 11.29 25.39 9.34
C SER A 47 11.07 24.14 10.19
N MET A 48 11.90 24.00 11.22
CA MET A 48 11.84 22.87 12.13
C MET A 48 10.50 22.83 12.87
N GLU A 49 10.08 23.97 13.42
CA GLU A 49 8.86 24.08 14.20
C GLU A 49 7.59 23.87 13.36
N SER A 50 7.56 24.41 12.13
CA SER A 50 6.44 24.23 11.22
C SER A 50 6.31 22.76 10.79
N SER A 51 7.45 22.12 10.52
CA SER A 51 7.51 20.70 10.14
C SER A 51 7.01 19.80 11.25
N VAL A 52 7.47 20.00 12.48
CA VAL A 52 7.02 19.21 13.64
C VAL A 52 5.52 19.38 13.86
N LYS A 53 4.99 20.61 13.79
CA LYS A 53 3.55 20.88 13.91
C LYS A 53 2.76 20.20 12.77
N PHE A 54 3.27 20.20 11.55
CA PHE A 54 2.67 19.54 10.39
C PHE A 54 2.61 18.02 10.57
N PHE A 55 3.74 17.37 10.87
CA PHE A 55 3.82 15.93 11.09
C PHE A 55 3.06 15.46 12.34
N LYS A 56 2.84 16.32 13.34
CA LYS A 56 1.93 16.06 14.47
C LYS A 56 0.46 15.96 14.02
N LYS A 57 0.04 16.76 13.05
CA LYS A 57 -1.35 16.80 12.53
C LYS A 57 -1.61 15.83 11.37
N THR A 58 -0.58 15.49 10.61
CA THR A 58 -0.71 14.72 9.37
C THR A 58 -0.03 13.37 9.50
N GLU A 59 -0.79 12.37 9.95
CA GLU A 59 -0.29 11.03 10.29
C GLU A 59 0.33 10.32 9.09
N TRP A 60 -0.34 10.27 7.94
CA TRP A 60 0.21 9.63 6.73
C TRP A 60 1.56 10.23 6.32
N ALA A 61 1.77 11.53 6.54
CA ALA A 61 3.03 12.20 6.23
C ALA A 61 4.11 11.83 7.25
N ARG A 62 3.74 11.68 8.53
CA ARG A 62 4.62 11.20 9.59
C ARG A 62 5.09 9.78 9.30
N GLU A 63 4.18 8.88 8.94
CA GLU A 63 4.57 7.53 8.54
C GLU A 63 5.47 7.54 7.31
N LYS A 64 5.21 8.43 6.35
CA LYS A 64 6.02 8.53 5.14
C LYS A 64 7.46 8.94 5.46
N ILE A 65 7.67 9.92 6.35
CA ILE A 65 9.02 10.35 6.75
C ILE A 65 9.72 9.30 7.62
N GLU A 66 8.98 8.57 8.45
CA GLU A 66 9.52 7.44 9.23
C GLU A 66 9.93 6.26 8.33
N ARG A 67 9.14 5.94 7.30
CA ARG A 67 9.53 4.94 6.28
C ARG A 67 10.81 5.38 5.57
N PHE A 68 10.89 6.66 5.19
CA PHE A 68 12.09 7.22 4.57
C PHE A 68 13.30 7.10 5.52
N TYR A 69 13.12 7.39 6.80
CA TYR A 69 14.18 7.24 7.81
C TYR A 69 14.68 5.80 7.92
N LEU A 70 13.79 4.80 7.97
CA LEU A 70 14.20 3.39 8.06
C LEU A 70 14.96 2.90 6.82
N TYR A 71 14.45 3.21 5.62
CA TYR A 71 14.96 2.60 4.39
C TYR A 71 16.04 3.41 3.70
N GLU A 72 15.97 4.74 3.73
CA GLU A 72 16.96 5.60 3.07
C GLU A 72 18.05 6.06 4.05
N PHE A 73 17.69 6.43 5.29
CA PHE A 73 18.68 6.89 6.29
C PHE A 73 19.32 5.77 7.10
N LYS A 74 18.56 4.80 7.60
CA LYS A 74 19.12 3.62 8.29
C LYS A 74 19.47 2.48 7.33
N ASN A 75 19.14 2.62 6.04
CA ASN A 75 19.50 1.68 4.97
C ASN A 75 19.17 0.21 5.33
N LEU A 76 18.02 0.03 5.96
CA LEU A 76 17.47 -1.27 6.33
C LEU A 76 16.82 -1.94 5.11
N PRO A 77 16.79 -3.28 5.06
CA PRO A 77 16.05 -3.97 4.01
C PRO A 77 14.56 -3.64 4.09
N LYS A 78 13.89 -3.62 2.93
CA LYS A 78 12.44 -3.42 2.87
C LYS A 78 11.75 -4.52 3.68
N ALA A 79 10.80 -4.13 4.55
CA ALA A 79 9.97 -5.07 5.28
C ALA A 79 9.13 -5.94 4.31
N PRO A 80 8.77 -7.19 4.70
CA PRO A 80 7.80 -8.00 3.96
C PRO A 80 6.45 -7.29 3.91
N ASP A 81 5.61 -7.64 2.93
CA ASP A 81 4.40 -6.89 2.64
C ASP A 81 3.42 -6.85 3.83
N ASP A 82 3.27 -7.95 4.58
CA ASP A 82 2.44 -7.99 5.80
C ASP A 82 2.88 -6.97 6.87
N GLN A 83 4.20 -6.81 7.06
CA GLN A 83 4.77 -5.83 7.99
C GLN A 83 4.78 -4.41 7.42
N PHE A 84 4.72 -4.28 6.09
CA PHE A 84 4.74 -2.97 5.44
C PHE A 84 3.41 -2.23 5.59
N GLU A 85 2.29 -2.95 5.70
CA GLU A 85 0.98 -2.38 6.00
C GLU A 85 0.92 -1.77 7.40
N ILE A 86 1.66 -2.34 8.34
CA ILE A 86 1.77 -1.85 9.72
C ILE A 86 2.51 -0.49 9.76
N PRO A 87 2.10 0.44 10.66
CA PRO A 87 2.81 1.69 10.88
C PRO A 87 4.30 1.46 11.19
N PRO A 88 5.21 2.35 10.74
CA PRO A 88 6.66 2.12 10.84
C PRO A 88 7.17 1.92 12.27
N ARG A 89 6.53 2.53 13.26
CA ARG A 89 6.90 2.44 14.67
C ARG A 89 6.53 1.10 15.31
N ASP A 90 5.50 0.43 14.78
CA ASP A 90 4.98 -0.85 15.29
C ASP A 90 5.56 -2.06 14.54
N ARG A 91 6.49 -1.83 13.60
CA ARG A 91 7.14 -2.92 12.87
C ARG A 91 8.13 -3.69 13.73
N ILE A 92 8.11 -5.00 13.54
CA ILE A 92 9.09 -5.92 14.13
C ILE A 92 10.30 -6.00 13.18
N ILE A 93 11.45 -5.56 13.66
CA ILE A 93 12.72 -5.66 12.94
C ILE A 93 13.52 -6.83 13.52
N PRO A 94 13.84 -7.87 12.73
CA PRO A 94 14.63 -8.99 13.21
C PRO A 94 16.00 -8.53 13.74
N ALA A 95 16.48 -9.12 14.85
CA ALA A 95 17.72 -8.73 15.51
C ALA A 95 18.99 -8.81 14.64
N HIS A 96 18.95 -9.60 13.56
CA HIS A 96 20.05 -9.70 12.60
C HIS A 96 20.15 -8.49 11.67
N GLN A 97 19.08 -7.70 11.52
CA GLN A 97 19.04 -6.51 10.68
C GLN A 97 19.48 -5.31 11.50
N LYS A 98 20.64 -4.75 11.15
CA LYS A 98 21.20 -3.57 11.82
C LYS A 98 21.20 -2.37 10.87
N PRO A 99 20.96 -1.15 11.38
CA PRO A 99 21.14 0.06 10.61
C PRO A 99 22.53 0.16 10.00
N ARG A 100 22.60 0.69 8.77
CA ARG A 100 23.85 0.98 8.05
C ARG A 100 23.97 2.48 7.79
N SER A 101 25.04 2.88 7.11
CA SER A 101 25.24 4.26 6.68
C SER A 101 24.09 4.72 5.78
N PRO A 102 23.68 6.01 5.90
CA PRO A 102 22.66 6.59 5.06
C PRO A 102 22.98 6.45 3.57
N LYS A 103 21.94 6.30 2.77
CA LYS A 103 22.07 6.22 1.32
C LYS A 103 22.40 7.60 0.76
N VAL A 104 23.31 7.67 -0.20
CA VAL A 104 23.60 8.94 -0.88
C VAL A 104 22.44 9.25 -1.84
N LEU A 105 21.76 10.38 -1.61
CA LEU A 105 20.67 10.90 -2.44
C LEU A 105 21.14 12.18 -3.13
N ILE A 106 20.70 12.39 -4.37
CA ILE A 106 21.12 13.53 -5.20
C ILE A 106 19.86 14.28 -5.64
N ALA A 107 19.85 15.59 -5.50
CA ALA A 107 18.76 16.43 -6.00
C ALA A 107 18.60 16.26 -7.53
N GLY A 108 17.36 16.13 -8.00
CA GLY A 108 16.98 15.88 -9.40
C GLY A 108 16.90 14.41 -9.79
N GLN A 109 17.32 13.47 -8.92
CA GLN A 109 17.33 12.03 -9.20
C GLN A 109 16.23 11.27 -8.43
N ALA A 110 15.21 11.97 -7.91
CA ALA A 110 14.13 11.29 -7.21
C ALA A 110 13.34 10.37 -8.17
N PRO A 111 13.03 9.12 -7.77
CA PRO A 111 12.33 8.18 -8.63
C PRO A 111 10.93 8.73 -8.94
N VAL A 112 10.59 8.92 -10.21
CA VAL A 112 9.27 9.40 -10.63
C VAL A 112 8.16 8.54 -10.03
N PRO A 113 7.02 9.11 -9.59
CA PRO A 113 5.92 8.29 -9.14
C PRO A 113 5.55 7.37 -10.30
N ARG A 114 5.57 6.05 -10.09
CA ARG A 114 5.06 5.11 -11.07
C ARG A 114 3.60 5.46 -11.29
N LEU A 115 3.30 6.13 -12.40
CA LEU A 115 1.95 6.25 -12.89
C LEU A 115 1.51 4.82 -13.16
N ALA A 116 0.61 4.29 -12.34
CA ALA A 116 -0.04 3.03 -12.68
C ALA A 116 -0.51 3.15 -14.13
N PRO A 117 -0.23 2.17 -15.01
CA PRO A 117 -0.76 2.20 -16.36
C PRO A 117 -2.26 2.46 -16.23
N LYS A 118 -2.76 3.57 -16.81
CA LYS A 118 -4.19 3.73 -16.98
C LYS A 118 -4.60 2.60 -17.92
N GLU A 119 -5.08 1.48 -17.37
CA GLU A 119 -5.86 0.52 -18.14
C GLU A 119 -7.03 1.31 -18.72
N LYS A 120 -6.89 1.77 -19.96
CA LYS A 120 -8.01 2.22 -20.77
C LYS A 120 -8.93 1.01 -20.84
N GLY A 121 -10.08 1.10 -20.19
CA GLY A 121 -10.96 -0.01 -19.90
C GLY A 121 -11.10 -0.98 -21.08
N ARG A 122 -10.83 -2.25 -20.82
CA ARG A 122 -11.40 -3.31 -21.65
C ARG A 122 -12.91 -3.28 -21.42
N PHE A 123 -13.58 -2.84 -22.46
CA PHE A 123 -15.02 -2.83 -22.67
C PHE A 123 -15.68 -4.06 -22.05
N ASN A 124 -16.66 -3.84 -21.17
CA ASN A 124 -17.54 -4.88 -20.66
C ASN A 124 -18.34 -5.46 -21.83
N ASP A 125 -17.87 -6.55 -22.45
CA ASP A 125 -18.69 -7.36 -23.35
C ASP A 125 -19.66 -8.20 -22.50
N LYS A 126 -20.64 -7.51 -21.91
CA LYS A 126 -21.81 -8.16 -21.33
C LYS A 126 -22.63 -8.76 -22.47
N LYS A 127 -22.33 -10.01 -22.86
CA LYS A 127 -23.28 -10.85 -23.59
C LYS A 127 -24.57 -10.94 -22.78
N LYS A 128 -25.60 -10.20 -23.19
CA LYS A 128 -26.95 -10.30 -22.65
C LYS A 128 -27.48 -11.73 -22.89
N PRO A 129 -28.07 -12.42 -21.90
CA PRO A 129 -28.80 -13.65 -22.19
C PRO A 129 -30.03 -13.29 -23.02
N HIS A 130 -30.13 -13.87 -24.21
CA HIS A 130 -31.29 -13.74 -25.09
C HIS A 130 -32.48 -14.48 -24.45
N LYS A 131 -33.48 -13.72 -23.99
CA LYS A 131 -34.79 -14.26 -23.57
C LYS A 131 -35.49 -14.83 -24.80
N GLN A 132 -35.46 -16.15 -25.00
CA GLN A 132 -36.42 -16.80 -25.89
C GLN A 132 -37.74 -17.04 -25.14
N ARG A 133 -38.74 -16.24 -25.49
CA ARG A 133 -40.16 -16.50 -25.17
C ARG A 133 -40.64 -17.56 -26.15
N ASN A 134 -41.07 -18.72 -25.68
CA ASN A 134 -41.96 -19.58 -26.47
C ASN A 134 -43.36 -19.58 -25.85
N LYS A 135 -44.30 -19.17 -26.69
CA LYS A 135 -45.71 -18.89 -26.44
C LYS A 135 -46.47 -20.20 -26.68
N VAL A 136 -47.37 -20.53 -25.77
CA VAL A 136 -48.34 -21.64 -25.84
C VAL A 136 -49.17 -21.55 -27.13
N ASP A 137 -49.40 -22.67 -27.80
CA ASP A 137 -50.58 -22.87 -28.64
C ASP A 137 -51.19 -24.25 -28.40
N LYS A 138 -52.52 -24.29 -28.31
CA LYS A 138 -53.36 -25.43 -27.93
C LYS A 138 -53.81 -26.16 -29.19
N GLY A 139 -53.60 -27.47 -29.26
CA GLY A 139 -54.23 -28.35 -30.25
C GLY A 139 -54.59 -29.69 -29.63
N HIS A 140 -55.90 -29.97 -29.56
CA HIS A 140 -56.50 -31.19 -29.03
C HIS A 140 -56.73 -32.19 -30.17
N THR A 141 -56.34 -33.46 -30.00
CA THR A 141 -57.13 -34.65 -30.40
C THR A 141 -56.53 -35.94 -29.81
N PRO A 142 -57.31 -36.78 -29.10
CA PRO A 142 -57.02 -38.21 -28.91
C PRO A 142 -57.54 -38.98 -30.17
N PRO A 143 -57.21 -40.28 -30.45
CA PRO A 143 -57.37 -41.38 -29.49
C PRO A 143 -56.62 -42.74 -29.73
N LYS A 144 -56.86 -43.67 -28.79
CA LYS A 144 -56.88 -45.16 -28.83
C LYS A 144 -55.57 -45.96 -28.76
N ASN A 145 -55.49 -46.76 -27.70
CA ASN A 145 -54.57 -47.87 -27.49
C ASN A 145 -55.05 -49.09 -28.29
N PRO A 146 -54.22 -49.75 -29.12
CA PRO A 146 -54.72 -50.81 -30.00
C PRO A 146 -54.29 -52.26 -29.66
N TRP A 147 -53.52 -52.55 -28.62
CA TRP A 147 -53.16 -53.93 -28.18
C TRP A 147 -52.39 -53.74 -26.85
N GLU A 148 -52.55 -54.50 -25.77
CA GLU A 148 -52.11 -55.87 -25.74
C GLU A 148 -52.68 -56.56 -24.49
N ASN A 149 -53.87 -57.13 -24.67
CA ASN A 149 -54.39 -58.16 -23.80
C ASN A 149 -53.98 -59.48 -24.46
N SER A 150 -53.02 -60.21 -23.88
CA SER A 150 -52.65 -61.55 -24.34
C SER A 150 -52.71 -62.53 -23.16
N PRO A 151 -53.68 -63.45 -23.15
CA PRO A 151 -53.70 -64.59 -22.25
C PRO A 151 -53.04 -65.82 -22.90
N GLN A 152 -52.18 -66.52 -22.15
CA GLN A 152 -52.24 -67.97 -21.91
C GLN A 152 -51.24 -68.38 -20.83
#